data_AF-A0A0C4WX59-F1
#
_entry.id   AF-A0A0C4WX59-F1
#
_cell.length_a   1.000
_cell.length_b   1.000
_cell.length_c   1.000
_cell.angle_alpha   90.00
_cell.angle_beta   90.00
_cell.angle_gamma   90.00
#
_symmetry.space_group_name_H-M   'P 1'
#
loop_
_entity.id
_entity.type
_entity.pdbx_description
1 polymer ?
#
loop_
_entity_poly.entity_id
_entity_poly.type
_entity_poly.pdbx_seq_one_letter_code
_entity_poly.pdbx_strand_id
1 'polypeptide(L)'
;MNTNKQAGRMILENLQLFNQAVVLFEQELEPEIRAKFSEAIQTWANEHGWSSWVDATADIDNYSVAPPRWAFKDESGNDDANPWFEMGVVENSTNYYLAELFGVGSTSVTLWFCVNEKGLGFEGKKAWKKALQAVAEKYVEHLKPFGIVYDESYFHLPLKLDPSKLADAWSDDSYDELFEPLGAALDALEKAVTIFDEMLTEMRTSQHLALNI
;
A
#
# COMPACT_ATOMS: atom_id res chain seq x y z
N MET A 1 -10.42 -20.51 32.67
CA MET A 1 -8.97 -20.71 32.41
C MET A 1 -8.56 -19.62 31.43
N ASN A 2 -7.43 -18.93 31.63
CA ASN A 2 -7.02 -17.82 30.74
C ASN A 2 -6.73 -18.36 29.33
N THR A 3 -7.37 -17.81 28.30
CA THR A 3 -7.25 -18.23 26.89
C THR A 3 -5.78 -18.32 26.43
N ASN A 4 -4.93 -17.39 26.86
CA ASN A 4 -3.50 -17.40 26.52
C ASN A 4 -2.76 -18.60 27.13
N LYS A 5 -3.17 -19.05 28.33
CA LYS A 5 -2.57 -20.25 28.95
C LYS A 5 -3.00 -21.53 28.23
N GLN A 6 -4.19 -21.57 27.63
CA GLN A 6 -4.65 -22.71 26.85
C GLN A 6 -3.93 -22.79 25.49
N ALA A 7 -3.87 -21.67 24.76
CA ALA A 7 -3.11 -21.59 23.51
C ALA A 7 -1.61 -21.90 23.73
N GLY A 8 -1.01 -21.29 24.75
CA GLY A 8 0.38 -21.56 25.12
C GLY A 8 0.63 -23.02 25.47
N ARG A 9 -0.29 -23.68 26.18
CA ARG A 9 -0.19 -25.12 26.45
C ARG A 9 -0.21 -25.94 25.16
N MET A 10 -1.13 -25.66 24.23
CA MET A 10 -1.22 -26.38 22.96
C MET A 10 0.06 -26.23 22.12
N ILE A 11 0.64 -25.03 22.06
CA ILE A 11 1.91 -24.77 21.40
C ILE A 11 3.03 -25.60 22.05
N LEU A 12 3.14 -25.55 23.38
CA LEU A 12 4.20 -26.26 24.12
C LEU A 12 4.06 -27.79 24.03
N GLU A 13 2.84 -28.33 24.01
CA GLU A 13 2.58 -29.76 23.80
C GLU A 13 2.93 -30.21 22.38
N ASN A 14 2.92 -29.30 21.40
CA ASN A 14 3.25 -29.56 19.99
C ASN A 14 4.49 -28.78 19.53
N LEU A 15 5.45 -28.54 20.44
CA LEU A 15 6.56 -27.60 20.21
C LEU A 15 7.38 -27.94 18.96
N GLN A 16 7.58 -29.22 18.66
CA GLN A 16 8.28 -29.65 17.45
C GLN A 16 7.55 -29.20 16.18
N LEU A 17 6.24 -29.44 16.10
CA LEU A 17 5.42 -29.05 14.95
C LEU A 17 5.37 -27.53 14.82
N PHE A 18 5.22 -26.81 15.94
CA PHE A 18 5.27 -25.36 15.94
C PHE A 18 6.60 -24.84 15.37
N ASN A 19 7.73 -25.37 15.85
CA ASN A 19 9.05 -24.98 15.33
C ASN A 19 9.19 -25.27 13.83
N GLN A 20 8.74 -26.44 13.36
CA GLN A 20 8.77 -26.80 11.94
C GLN A 20 7.90 -25.87 11.10
N ALA A 21 6.70 -25.53 11.58
CA ALA A 21 5.79 -24.63 10.91
C ALA A 21 6.36 -23.21 10.80
N VAL A 22 6.97 -22.68 11.88
CA VAL A 22 7.62 -21.36 11.86
C VAL A 22 8.79 -21.36 10.89
N VAL A 23 9.67 -22.38 10.92
CA VAL A 23 10.80 -22.48 9.99
C VAL A 23 10.33 -22.54 8.54
N LEU A 24 9.34 -23.38 8.22
CA LEU A 24 8.77 -23.47 6.87
C LEU A 24 8.15 -22.15 6.42
N PHE A 25 7.41 -21.49 7.32
CA PHE A 25 6.78 -20.21 7.02
C PHE A 25 7.80 -19.12 6.70
N GLU A 26 8.80 -18.93 7.57
CA GLU A 26 9.78 -17.84 7.45
C GLU A 26 10.81 -18.08 6.34
N GLN A 27 11.14 -19.34 6.04
CA GLN A 27 12.21 -19.66 5.08
C GLN A 27 11.71 -19.99 3.67
N GLU A 28 10.46 -20.45 3.53
CA GLU A 28 9.93 -20.90 2.24
C GLU A 28 8.65 -20.13 1.86
N LEU A 29 7.59 -20.24 2.67
CA LEU A 29 6.27 -19.71 2.31
C LEU A 29 6.28 -18.18 2.14
N GLU A 30 6.71 -17.45 3.17
CA GLU A 30 6.67 -15.99 3.15
C GLU A 30 7.58 -15.40 2.06
N PRO A 31 8.85 -15.82 1.91
CA PRO A 31 9.72 -15.31 0.84
C PRO A 31 9.15 -15.53 -0.57
N GLU A 32 8.61 -16.71 -0.86
CA GLU A 32 8.06 -17.01 -2.19
C GLU A 32 6.80 -16.19 -2.47
N ILE A 33 5.85 -16.15 -1.53
CA ILE A 33 4.61 -15.36 -1.70
C ILE A 33 4.96 -13.88 -1.91
N ARG A 34 5.93 -13.34 -1.16
CA ARG A 34 6.41 -11.96 -1.35
C ARG A 34 7.05 -11.76 -2.71
N ALA A 35 7.86 -12.70 -3.19
CA ALA A 35 8.48 -12.62 -4.51
C ALA A 35 7.42 -12.60 -5.62
N LYS A 36 6.43 -13.49 -5.56
CA LYS A 36 5.32 -13.56 -6.52
C LYS A 36 4.45 -12.30 -6.45
N PHE A 37 4.18 -11.78 -5.27
CA PHE A 37 3.45 -10.53 -5.08
C PHE A 37 4.22 -9.33 -5.67
N SER A 38 5.54 -9.27 -5.47
CA SER A 38 6.41 -8.26 -6.07
C SER A 38 6.40 -8.33 -7.59
N GLU A 39 6.47 -9.54 -8.15
CA GLU A 39 6.40 -9.80 -9.59
C GLU A 39 5.05 -9.33 -10.17
N ALA A 40 3.94 -9.58 -9.47
CA ALA A 40 2.63 -9.12 -9.90
C ALA A 40 2.55 -7.58 -9.98
N ILE A 41 3.09 -6.86 -9.00
CA ILE A 41 3.15 -5.39 -9.01
C ILE A 41 4.02 -4.89 -10.16
N GLN A 42 5.23 -5.44 -10.32
CA GLN A 42 6.16 -5.02 -11.37
C GLN A 42 5.60 -5.31 -12.76
N THR A 43 4.97 -6.47 -12.95
CA THR A 43 4.36 -6.85 -14.22
C THR A 43 3.26 -5.88 -14.59
N TRP A 44 2.32 -5.64 -13.67
CA TRP A 44 1.25 -4.66 -13.89
C TRP A 44 1.83 -3.26 -14.18
N ALA A 45 2.81 -2.80 -13.40
CA ALA A 45 3.39 -1.47 -13.58
C ALA A 45 4.07 -1.32 -14.95
N ASN A 46 4.83 -2.34 -15.38
CA ASN A 46 5.49 -2.36 -16.68
C ASN A 46 4.48 -2.33 -17.84
N GLU A 47 3.40 -3.08 -17.74
CA GLU A 47 2.34 -3.13 -18.76
C GLU A 47 1.62 -1.79 -18.93
N HIS A 48 1.49 -1.02 -17.86
CA HIS A 48 0.82 0.28 -17.86
C HIS A 48 1.80 1.47 -18.01
N GLY A 49 3.11 1.20 -18.08
CA GLY A 49 4.15 2.23 -18.17
C GLY A 49 4.33 3.04 -16.88
N TRP A 50 3.96 2.47 -15.73
CA TRP A 50 4.16 3.05 -14.42
C TRP A 50 5.58 2.76 -13.92
N SER A 51 6.08 3.64 -13.05
CA SER A 51 7.28 3.34 -12.26
C SER A 51 6.88 2.52 -11.05
N SER A 52 7.71 1.56 -10.66
CA SER A 52 7.54 0.78 -9.43
C SER A 52 8.84 0.67 -8.66
N TRP A 53 8.76 0.73 -7.34
CA TRP A 53 9.83 0.33 -6.44
C TRP A 53 9.29 -0.74 -5.52
N VAL A 54 9.85 -1.94 -5.60
CA VAL A 54 9.46 -3.07 -4.76
C VAL A 54 10.71 -3.74 -4.21
N ASP A 55 10.73 -3.98 -2.90
CA ASP A 55 11.76 -4.77 -2.23
C ASP A 55 11.11 -5.94 -1.48
N ALA A 56 11.21 -7.13 -2.09
CA ALA A 56 10.66 -8.37 -1.52
C ALA A 56 11.32 -8.77 -0.19
N THR A 57 12.48 -8.20 0.14
CA THR A 57 13.25 -8.49 1.35
C THR A 57 12.99 -7.51 2.49
N ALA A 58 12.27 -6.42 2.21
CA ALA A 58 11.98 -5.36 3.17
C ALA A 58 10.52 -5.41 3.66
N ASP A 59 10.17 -4.47 4.53
CA ASP A 59 8.81 -4.33 5.05
C ASP A 59 7.82 -3.86 3.97
N ILE A 60 6.52 -3.95 4.26
CA ILE A 60 5.43 -3.63 3.34
C ILE A 60 5.45 -2.17 2.82
N ASP A 61 6.04 -1.25 3.57
CA ASP A 61 6.23 0.14 3.14
C ASP A 61 7.20 0.28 1.97
N ASN A 62 7.81 -0.83 1.53
CA ASN A 62 8.73 -0.86 0.40
C ASN A 62 8.12 -1.35 -0.92
N TYR A 63 6.79 -1.22 -1.05
CA TYR A 63 6.08 -1.41 -2.31
C TYR A 63 5.44 -0.09 -2.72
N SER A 64 5.95 0.53 -3.78
CA SER A 64 5.37 1.75 -4.32
C SER A 64 5.24 1.71 -5.84
N VAL A 65 4.24 2.41 -6.34
CA VAL A 65 3.98 2.60 -7.77
C VAL A 65 3.63 4.06 -8.04
N ALA A 66 4.03 4.58 -9.20
CA ALA A 66 3.71 5.94 -9.62
C ALA A 66 3.41 5.98 -11.12
N PRO A 67 2.36 6.71 -11.56
CA PRO A 67 2.04 6.87 -12.97
C PRO A 67 3.16 7.64 -13.69
N PRO A 68 3.32 7.44 -15.00
CA PRO A 68 4.42 8.01 -15.77
C PRO A 68 4.48 9.55 -15.73
N ARG A 69 3.34 10.21 -15.51
CA ARG A 69 3.22 11.67 -15.45
C ARG A 69 3.65 12.27 -14.11
N TRP A 70 3.83 11.44 -13.08
CA TRP A 70 4.25 11.86 -11.74
C TRP A 70 5.74 11.77 -11.51
N ALA A 71 6.49 11.15 -12.42
CA ALA A 71 7.94 11.18 -12.41
C ALA A 71 8.43 12.56 -12.90
N PHE A 72 8.49 13.56 -12.01
CA PHE A 72 9.23 14.79 -12.31
C PHE A 72 10.72 14.50 -12.19
N LYS A 73 11.47 14.96 -13.20
CA LYS A 73 12.92 15.11 -13.15
C LYS A 73 13.19 16.60 -13.07
N ASP A 74 13.73 17.08 -11.97
CA ASP A 74 14.36 18.39 -11.95
C ASP A 74 15.73 18.34 -12.65
N GLU A 75 16.35 19.51 -12.87
CA GLU A 75 17.66 19.64 -13.54
C GLU A 75 18.80 18.93 -12.79
N SER A 76 18.61 18.56 -11.52
CA SER A 76 19.57 17.81 -10.68
C SER A 76 19.36 16.30 -10.68
N GLY A 77 18.28 15.78 -11.28
CA GLY A 77 18.07 14.35 -11.51
C GLY A 77 17.63 13.53 -10.29
N ASN A 78 17.40 14.15 -9.14
CA ASN A 78 16.80 13.53 -7.95
C ASN A 78 15.64 14.41 -7.50
N ASP A 79 14.40 13.97 -7.71
CA ASP A 79 13.25 14.71 -7.21
C ASP A 79 12.56 13.90 -6.12
N ASP A 80 12.85 14.24 -4.86
CA ASP A 80 12.15 13.72 -3.69
C ASP A 80 10.69 14.23 -3.66
N ALA A 81 10.26 15.10 -4.59
CA ALA A 81 8.97 15.78 -4.62
C ALA A 81 7.83 15.05 -5.34
N ASN A 82 8.09 13.86 -5.91
CA ASN A 82 7.10 13.16 -6.72
C ASN A 82 5.96 12.61 -5.86
N PRO A 83 4.71 12.58 -6.35
CA PRO A 83 3.65 11.80 -5.74
C PRO A 83 3.76 10.31 -6.13
N TRP A 84 3.34 9.42 -5.25
CA TRP A 84 3.31 7.97 -5.46
C TRP A 84 2.16 7.31 -4.70
N PHE A 85 1.89 6.06 -5.01
CA PHE A 85 1.10 5.18 -4.14
C PHE A 85 2.02 4.21 -3.43
N GLU A 86 1.83 4.04 -2.13
CA GLU A 86 2.67 3.20 -1.28
C GLU A 86 1.82 2.20 -0.51
N MET A 87 2.23 0.95 -0.50
CA MET A 87 1.58 -0.05 0.33
C MET A 87 1.95 0.17 1.79
N GLY A 88 1.00 -0.01 2.68
CA GLY A 88 1.25 0.13 4.10
C GLY A 88 0.14 -0.51 4.92
N VAL A 89 0.33 -0.49 6.23
CA VAL A 89 -0.72 -0.87 7.20
C VAL A 89 -1.38 0.36 7.79
N VAL A 90 -2.67 0.25 8.14
CA VAL A 90 -3.41 1.35 8.77
C VAL A 90 -2.94 1.63 10.20
N GLU A 91 -2.59 0.58 10.94
CA GLU A 91 -2.08 0.68 12.30
C GLU A 91 -0.84 -0.20 12.47
N ASN A 92 0.08 0.20 13.34
CA ASN A 92 1.24 -0.62 13.66
C ASN A 92 0.80 -1.97 14.23
N SER A 93 1.30 -3.06 13.65
CA SER A 93 0.97 -4.43 14.04
C SER A 93 2.23 -5.22 14.41
N THR A 94 2.05 -6.22 15.27
CA THR A 94 3.08 -7.23 15.58
C THR A 94 2.86 -8.54 14.82
N ASN A 95 1.83 -8.63 13.99
CA ASN A 95 1.56 -9.84 13.21
C ASN A 95 2.49 -9.90 12.00
N TYR A 96 2.62 -11.10 11.45
CA TYR A 96 3.26 -11.28 10.16
C TYR A 96 2.54 -10.49 9.07
N TYR A 97 3.30 -9.92 8.14
CA TYR A 97 2.75 -9.15 7.03
C TYR A 97 1.71 -9.94 6.23
N LEU A 98 1.97 -11.21 5.91
CA LEU A 98 1.00 -12.04 5.21
C LEU A 98 -0.32 -12.14 5.99
N ALA A 99 -0.28 -12.22 7.31
CA ALA A 99 -1.51 -12.23 8.11
C ALA A 99 -2.34 -10.94 7.89
N GLU A 100 -1.67 -9.78 7.81
CA GLU A 100 -2.35 -8.50 7.53
C GLU A 100 -2.86 -8.43 6.08
N LEU A 101 -2.05 -8.83 5.10
CA LEU A 101 -2.42 -8.83 3.67
C LEU A 101 -3.65 -9.71 3.39
N PHE A 102 -3.74 -10.85 4.07
CA PHE A 102 -4.87 -11.79 3.97
C PHE A 102 -6.00 -11.49 4.98
N GLY A 103 -5.89 -10.39 5.73
CA GLY A 103 -6.95 -9.93 6.64
C GLY A 103 -7.27 -10.88 7.80
N VAL A 104 -6.29 -11.68 8.21
CA VAL A 104 -6.33 -12.54 9.43
C VAL A 104 -5.48 -11.96 10.56
N GLY A 105 -4.82 -10.83 10.32
CA GLY A 105 -4.11 -10.02 11.31
C GLY A 105 -5.03 -9.08 12.10
N SER A 106 -4.44 -8.01 12.63
CA SER A 106 -5.10 -7.07 13.54
C SER A 106 -5.31 -5.69 12.92
N THR A 107 -4.78 -5.46 11.72
CA THR A 107 -4.96 -4.23 10.96
C THR A 107 -5.32 -4.56 9.52
N SER A 108 -5.26 -3.57 8.64
CA SER A 108 -5.56 -3.72 7.22
C SER A 108 -4.42 -3.17 6.39
N VAL A 109 -4.16 -3.83 5.27
CA VAL A 109 -3.24 -3.34 4.25
C VAL A 109 -3.96 -2.38 3.32
N THR A 110 -3.26 -1.35 2.86
CA THR A 110 -3.80 -0.32 1.97
C THR A 110 -2.72 0.24 1.06
N LEU A 111 -3.13 0.86 -0.05
CA LEU A 111 -2.28 1.70 -0.88
C LEU A 111 -2.55 3.18 -0.54
N TRP A 112 -1.60 3.84 0.10
CA TRP A 112 -1.64 5.25 0.48
C TRP A 112 -1.28 6.16 -0.68
N PHE A 113 -2.01 7.26 -0.85
CA PHE A 113 -1.55 8.36 -1.69
C PHE A 113 -0.51 9.19 -0.92
N CYS A 114 0.73 9.12 -1.39
CA CYS A 114 1.88 9.74 -0.78
C CYS A 114 2.40 10.88 -1.64
N VAL A 115 2.83 11.95 -0.97
CA VAL A 115 3.46 13.10 -1.59
C VAL A 115 4.48 13.67 -0.60
N ASN A 116 5.65 14.06 -1.08
CA ASN A 116 6.54 14.89 -0.29
C ASN A 116 6.00 16.33 -0.24
N GLU A 117 5.45 16.72 0.90
CA GLU A 117 4.78 18.01 1.04
C GLU A 117 5.72 19.20 0.85
N LYS A 118 7.01 19.05 1.17
CA LYS A 118 8.00 20.10 0.95
C LYS A 118 8.24 20.34 -0.53
N GLY A 119 8.25 19.26 -1.31
CA GLY A 119 8.34 19.30 -2.77
C GLY A 119 7.19 20.07 -3.43
N LEU A 120 6.04 20.14 -2.74
CA LEU A 120 4.89 20.95 -3.16
C LEU A 120 4.85 22.36 -2.54
N GLY A 121 5.91 22.79 -1.84
CA GLY A 121 6.01 24.12 -1.24
C GLY A 121 5.26 24.30 0.08
N PHE A 122 4.86 23.21 0.76
CA PHE A 122 4.20 23.31 2.06
C PHE A 122 5.24 23.41 3.20
N GLU A 123 5.15 24.46 4.01
CA GLU A 123 5.98 24.65 5.21
C GLU A 123 5.45 23.81 6.40
N GLY A 124 5.51 22.49 6.25
CA GLY A 124 5.26 21.51 7.30
C GLY A 124 3.86 20.89 7.34
N LYS A 125 3.74 19.82 8.13
CA LYS A 125 2.58 18.90 8.16
C LYS A 125 1.23 19.57 8.38
N LYS A 126 1.18 20.68 9.13
CA LYS A 126 -0.09 21.38 9.41
C LYS A 126 -0.65 22.07 8.16
N ALA A 127 0.21 22.75 7.40
CA ALA A 127 -0.18 23.43 6.16
C ALA A 127 -0.62 22.40 5.11
N TRP A 128 0.15 21.31 4.99
CA TRP A 128 -0.21 20.15 4.16
C TRP A 128 -1.58 19.59 4.52
N LYS A 129 -1.79 19.16 5.78
CA LYS A 129 -3.07 18.57 6.21
C LYS A 129 -4.26 19.48 5.96
N LYS A 130 -4.10 20.80 6.17
CA LYS A 130 -5.17 21.77 5.89
C LYS A 130 -5.51 21.82 4.40
N ALA A 131 -4.51 21.83 3.51
CA ALA A 131 -4.76 21.85 2.08
C ALA A 131 -5.33 20.52 1.58
N LEU A 132 -4.81 19.40 2.09
CA LEU A 132 -5.33 18.07 1.78
C LEU A 132 -6.79 17.93 2.21
N GLN A 133 -7.16 18.40 3.40
CA GLN A 133 -8.55 18.44 3.87
C GLN A 133 -9.45 19.27 2.94
N ALA A 134 -8.98 20.45 2.51
CA ALA A 134 -9.75 21.34 1.63
C ALA A 134 -10.03 20.69 0.26
N VAL A 135 -9.05 20.00 -0.33
CA VAL A 135 -9.31 19.23 -1.56
C VAL A 135 -10.13 17.98 -1.26
N ALA A 136 -9.97 17.35 -0.09
CA ALA A 136 -10.74 16.16 0.24
C ALA A 136 -12.24 16.40 0.29
N GLU A 137 -12.67 17.53 0.86
CA GLU A 137 -14.08 17.94 0.86
C GLU A 137 -14.69 18.05 -0.54
N LYS A 138 -13.87 18.29 -1.57
CA LYS A 138 -14.30 18.44 -2.96
C LYS A 138 -14.21 17.13 -3.76
N TYR A 139 -13.19 16.32 -3.54
CA TYR A 139 -12.85 15.19 -4.41
C TYR A 139 -13.17 13.81 -3.82
N VAL A 140 -13.44 13.68 -2.52
CA VAL A 140 -13.67 12.37 -1.87
C VAL A 140 -14.82 11.58 -2.52
N GLU A 141 -15.93 12.23 -2.86
CA GLU A 141 -17.06 11.55 -3.51
C GLU A 141 -16.76 11.13 -4.95
N HIS A 142 -15.78 11.74 -5.62
CA HIS A 142 -15.32 11.33 -6.95
C HIS A 142 -14.35 10.14 -6.89
N LEU A 143 -13.63 9.99 -5.77
CA LEU A 143 -12.67 8.90 -5.55
C LEU A 143 -13.35 7.63 -5.01
N LYS A 144 -14.45 7.77 -4.29
CA LYS A 144 -15.23 6.66 -3.69
C LYS A 144 -15.66 5.55 -4.67
N PRO A 145 -16.06 5.83 -5.93
CA PRO A 145 -16.38 4.78 -6.91
C PRO A 145 -15.19 3.85 -7.24
N PHE A 146 -13.96 4.29 -6.99
CA PHE A 146 -12.74 3.50 -7.16
C PHE A 146 -12.32 2.77 -5.88
N GLY A 147 -13.13 2.83 -4.82
CA GLY A 147 -12.82 2.22 -3.52
C GLY A 147 -11.83 3.03 -2.66
N ILE A 148 -11.40 4.19 -3.14
CA ILE A 148 -10.49 5.08 -2.41
C ILE A 148 -11.27 5.80 -1.32
N VAL A 149 -10.73 5.79 -0.10
CA VAL A 149 -11.30 6.41 1.08
C VAL A 149 -10.39 7.52 1.60
N TYR A 150 -10.96 8.42 2.41
CA TYR A 150 -10.23 9.46 3.12
C TYR A 150 -10.51 9.31 4.62
N ASP A 151 -9.47 9.18 5.43
CA ASP A 151 -9.57 8.89 6.88
C ASP A 151 -9.33 10.13 7.77
N GLU A 152 -9.65 11.32 7.25
CA GLU A 152 -9.35 12.62 7.87
C GLU A 152 -7.85 12.96 7.95
N SER A 153 -6.98 12.10 7.40
CA SER A 153 -5.55 12.38 7.29
C SER A 153 -5.00 12.14 5.90
N TYR A 154 -5.35 11.04 5.23
CA TYR A 154 -4.80 10.66 3.93
C TYR A 154 -5.81 9.92 3.08
N PHE A 155 -5.59 9.93 1.77
CA PHE A 155 -6.32 9.09 0.83
C PHE A 155 -5.66 7.72 0.74
N HIS A 156 -6.46 6.67 0.74
CA HIS A 156 -5.94 5.32 0.61
C HIS A 156 -6.95 4.35 0.00
N LEU A 157 -6.45 3.30 -0.63
CA LEU A 157 -7.23 2.21 -1.22
C LEU A 157 -6.98 0.92 -0.43
N PRO A 158 -7.94 0.45 0.40
CA PRO A 158 -7.79 -0.79 1.13
C PRO A 158 -7.57 -1.99 0.21
N LEU A 159 -6.62 -2.85 0.57
CA LEU A 159 -6.31 -4.08 -0.14
C LEU A 159 -6.50 -5.26 0.80
N LYS A 160 -7.25 -6.27 0.34
CA LYS A 160 -7.43 -7.52 1.06
C LYS A 160 -7.43 -8.69 0.09
N LEU A 161 -6.54 -9.65 0.35
CA LEU A 161 -6.51 -10.91 -0.37
C LEU A 161 -7.35 -11.98 0.35
N ASP A 162 -7.77 -13.01 -0.37
CA ASP A 162 -8.60 -14.08 0.19
C ASP A 162 -7.72 -15.18 0.83
N PRO A 163 -7.71 -15.34 2.17
CA PRO A 163 -6.91 -16.35 2.83
C PRO A 163 -7.30 -17.78 2.43
N SER A 164 -8.53 -17.99 1.95
CA SER A 164 -9.00 -19.32 1.56
C SER A 164 -8.33 -19.84 0.29
N LYS A 165 -7.79 -18.95 -0.55
CA LYS A 165 -7.06 -19.31 -1.77
C LYS A 165 -5.56 -19.57 -1.54
N LEU A 166 -5.03 -19.20 -0.39
CA LEU A 166 -3.57 -19.17 -0.15
C LEU A 166 -2.92 -20.55 -0.21
N ALA A 167 -3.57 -21.56 0.40
CA ALA A 167 -3.05 -22.92 0.43
C ALA A 167 -3.03 -23.56 -0.95
N ASP A 168 -4.09 -23.35 -1.74
CA ASP A 168 -4.22 -23.88 -3.10
C ASP A 168 -3.21 -23.19 -4.04
N ALA A 169 -3.07 -21.86 -3.94
CA ALA A 169 -2.08 -21.11 -4.72
C ALA A 169 -0.64 -21.59 -4.48
N TRP A 170 -0.29 -21.87 -3.22
CA TRP A 170 1.00 -22.45 -2.84
C TRP A 170 1.17 -23.88 -3.38
N SER A 171 0.15 -24.74 -3.22
CA SER A 171 0.21 -26.14 -3.66
C SER A 171 0.39 -26.27 -5.17
N ASP A 172 -0.29 -25.41 -5.93
CA ASP A 172 -0.43 -25.57 -7.38
C ASP A 172 0.47 -24.59 -8.18
N ASP A 173 1.31 -23.79 -7.49
CA ASP A 173 2.11 -22.68 -8.06
C ASP A 173 1.25 -21.75 -8.95
N SER A 174 0.04 -21.44 -8.47
CA SER A 174 -0.96 -20.67 -9.20
C SER A 174 -1.40 -19.46 -8.39
N TYR A 175 -0.68 -18.34 -8.58
CA TYR A 175 -0.86 -17.12 -7.79
C TYR A 175 -1.75 -16.07 -8.47
N ASP A 176 -2.08 -16.23 -9.76
CA ASP A 176 -2.84 -15.24 -10.52
C ASP A 176 -4.22 -14.96 -9.87
N GLU A 177 -4.97 -16.02 -9.55
CA GLU A 177 -6.28 -15.89 -8.89
C GLU A 177 -6.20 -15.36 -7.45
N LEU A 178 -5.06 -15.56 -6.78
CA LEU A 178 -4.79 -15.04 -5.44
C LEU A 178 -4.60 -13.52 -5.48
N PHE A 179 -3.94 -13.03 -6.54
CA PHE A 179 -3.57 -11.63 -6.71
C PHE A 179 -4.51 -10.82 -7.60
N GLU A 180 -5.59 -11.41 -8.13
CA GLU A 180 -6.67 -10.65 -8.79
C GLU A 180 -7.12 -9.39 -8.01
N PRO A 181 -7.30 -9.41 -6.67
CA PRO A 181 -7.66 -8.20 -5.93
C PRO A 181 -6.60 -7.11 -5.97
N LEU A 182 -5.31 -7.48 -6.05
CA LEU A 182 -4.21 -6.53 -6.23
C LEU A 182 -4.30 -5.87 -7.61
N GLY A 183 -4.46 -6.66 -8.68
CA GLY A 183 -4.63 -6.14 -10.03
C GLY A 183 -5.82 -5.19 -10.13
N ALA A 184 -6.97 -5.58 -9.57
CA ALA A 184 -8.16 -4.73 -9.53
C ALA A 184 -7.94 -3.42 -8.75
N ALA A 185 -7.15 -3.45 -7.67
CA ALA A 185 -6.79 -2.25 -6.91
C ALA A 185 -5.90 -1.31 -7.72
N LEU A 186 -4.89 -1.85 -8.41
CA LEU A 186 -4.00 -1.06 -9.27
C LEU A 186 -4.77 -0.45 -10.47
N ASP A 187 -5.66 -1.20 -11.11
CA ASP A 187 -6.56 -0.70 -12.17
C ASP A 187 -7.48 0.42 -11.66
N ALA A 188 -7.94 0.34 -10.40
CA ALA A 188 -8.75 1.37 -9.79
C ALA A 188 -7.94 2.65 -9.56
N LEU A 189 -6.68 2.53 -9.10
CA LEU A 189 -5.76 3.65 -8.98
C LEU A 189 -5.50 4.29 -10.35
N GLU A 190 -5.27 3.49 -11.40
CA GLU A 190 -5.03 4.01 -12.74
C GLU A 190 -6.16 4.90 -13.23
N LYS A 191 -7.41 4.44 -13.07
CA LYS A 191 -8.59 5.21 -13.46
C LYS A 191 -8.78 6.47 -12.61
N ALA A 192 -8.28 6.47 -11.37
CA ALA A 192 -8.37 7.59 -10.45
C ALA A 192 -7.24 8.64 -10.63
N VAL A 193 -6.16 8.34 -11.37
CA VAL A 193 -5.00 9.25 -11.51
C VAL A 193 -5.40 10.66 -11.91
N THR A 194 -6.32 10.82 -12.86
CA THR A 194 -6.74 12.15 -13.32
C THR A 194 -7.38 12.99 -12.21
N ILE A 195 -8.06 12.35 -11.25
CA ILE A 195 -8.64 13.07 -10.10
C ILE A 195 -7.54 13.53 -9.15
N PHE A 196 -6.54 12.67 -8.90
CA PHE A 196 -5.36 13.07 -8.12
C PHE A 196 -4.54 14.18 -8.82
N ASP A 197 -4.44 14.17 -10.14
CA ASP A 197 -3.81 15.26 -10.93
C ASP A 197 -4.52 16.61 -10.70
N GLU A 198 -5.86 16.61 -10.71
CA GLU A 198 -6.67 17.80 -10.43
C GLU A 198 -6.45 18.31 -9.00
N MET A 199 -6.46 17.40 -8.02
CA MET A 199 -6.16 17.73 -6.62
C MET A 199 -4.77 18.35 -6.45
N LEU A 200 -3.74 17.72 -7.04
CA LEU A 200 -2.36 18.21 -6.99
C LEU A 200 -2.22 19.60 -7.62
N THR A 201 -2.90 19.83 -8.74
CA THR A 201 -2.92 21.14 -9.43
C THR A 201 -3.57 22.23 -8.58
N GLU A 202 -4.70 21.92 -7.94
CA GLU A 202 -5.43 22.84 -7.07
C GLU A 202 -4.62 23.19 -5.81
N MET A 203 -3.97 22.19 -5.21
CA MET A 203 -3.08 22.38 -4.06
C MET A 203 -1.89 23.29 -4.38
N ARG A 204 -1.22 23.07 -5.53
CA ARG A 204 -0.10 23.92 -6.01
C ARG A 204 -0.56 25.36 -6.28
N THR A 205 -1.70 25.53 -6.94
CA THR A 205 -2.23 26.87 -7.28
C THR A 205 -2.58 27.67 -6.03
N SER A 206 -3.18 27.03 -5.04
CA SER A 206 -3.56 27.67 -3.77
C SER A 206 -2.34 28.11 -2.96
N GLN A 207 -1.22 27.38 -3.04
CA GLN A 207 0.05 27.76 -2.42
C GLN A 207 0.70 28.97 -3.10
N HIS A 208 0.73 29.00 -4.44
CA HIS A 208 1.28 30.15 -5.17
C HIS A 208 0.49 31.45 -4.92
N LEU A 209 -0.83 31.36 -4.70
CA LEU A 209 -1.64 32.52 -4.32
C LEU A 209 -1.37 32.98 -2.88
N ALA A 210 -1.02 32.07 -1.97
CA ALA A 210 -0.72 32.39 -0.56
C ALA A 210 0.68 33.04 -0.38
N LEU A 211 1.64 32.76 -1.27
CA LEU A 211 3.00 33.32 -1.21
C LEU A 211 3.13 34.71 -1.88
N ASN A 212 2.11 35.15 -2.61
CA ASN A 212 2.10 36.43 -3.34
C ASN A 212 1.25 37.53 -2.65
N ILE A 213 0.86 37.32 -1.39
CA ILE A 213 0.13 38.26 -0.52
C ILE A 213 1.00 38.53 0.71
#